data_AF-A0A7K0G5B0-F1
#
_entry.id   AF-A0A7K0G5B0-F1
#
_cell.length_a   1.000
_cell.length_b   1.000
_cell.length_c   1.000
_cell.angle_alpha   90.00
_cell.angle_beta   90.00
_cell.angle_gamma   90.00
#
_symmetry.space_group_name_H-M   'P 1'
#
loop_
_entity.id
_entity.type
_entity.pdbx_description
1 polymer ?
#
loop_
_entity_poly.entity_id
_entity_poly.type
_entity_poly.pdbx_seq_one_letter_code
_entity_poly.pdbx_strand_id
1 'polypeptide(L)' 'MSKRVFDDSFKKMAIDLSNSRGSVKEVADELGINDSLLSKWRQRESEPKQSP' A
#
# COMPACT_ATOMS: atom_id res chain seq x y z
N MET A 1 -19.06 3.96 10.20
CA MET A 1 -17.96 3.04 9.87
C MET A 1 -16.64 3.78 10.04
N SER A 2 -15.85 3.42 11.04
CA SER A 2 -14.58 4.07 11.36
C SER A 2 -13.56 3.79 10.25
N LYS A 3 -13.10 4.83 9.55
CA LYS A 3 -12.00 4.69 8.61
C LYS A 3 -10.76 4.31 9.43
N ARG A 4 -10.25 3.07 9.28
CA ARG A 4 -8.94 2.71 9.82
C ARG A 4 -7.92 3.63 9.13
N VAL A 5 -7.38 4.58 9.88
CA VAL A 5 -6.33 5.46 9.39
C VAL A 5 -5.03 4.69 9.58
N PHE A 6 -4.37 4.36 8.48
CA PHE A 6 -3.03 3.81 8.49
C PHE A 6 -2.03 4.96 8.32
N ASP A 7 -0.98 4.94 9.13
CA ASP A 7 0.11 5.91 9.04
C ASP A 7 0.89 5.75 7.74
N ASP A 8 1.49 6.84 7.26
CA ASP A 8 2.22 6.84 5.99
C ASP A 8 3.46 5.94 6.02
N SER A 9 4.11 5.80 7.18
CA SER A 9 5.19 4.82 7.37
C SER A 9 4.72 3.38 7.15
N PHE A 10 3.52 3.05 7.65
CA PHE A 10 2.93 1.72 7.45
C PHE A 10 2.60 1.49 5.97
N LYS A 11 2.02 2.49 5.29
CA LYS A 11 1.72 2.39 3.85
C LYS A 11 2.98 2.15 3.03
N LYS A 12 4.04 2.92 3.28
CA LYS A 12 5.32 2.77 2.57
C LYS A 12 5.94 1.40 2.78
N MET A 13 5.95 0.91 4.03
CA MET A 13 6.44 -0.43 4.34
C MET A 13 5.63 -1.51 3.62
N ALA A 14 4.30 -1.42 3.62
CA ALA A 14 3.44 -2.37 2.94
C ALA A 14 3.68 -2.38 1.42
N ILE A 15 3.84 -1.20 0.82
CA ILE A 15 4.14 -1.05 -0.61
C ILE A 15 5.50 -1.64 -0.95
N ASP A 16 6.54 -1.31 -0.18
CA ASP A 16 7.89 -1.84 -0.35
C ASP A 16 7.93 -3.36 -0.23
N LEU A 17 7.28 -3.91 0.80
CA LEU A 17 7.17 -5.35 0.99
C LEU A 17 6.45 -6.03 -0.17
N SER A 18 5.38 -5.41 -0.69
CA SER A 18 4.68 -5.91 -1.88
C SER A 18 5.51 -5.86 -3.16
N ASN A 19 6.38 -4.84 -3.30
CA ASN A 19 7.33 -4.74 -4.40
C ASN A 19 8.42 -5.82 -4.29
N SER A 20 8.96 -6.02 -3.09
CA SER A 20 10.03 -6.98 -2.82
C SER A 20 9.55 -8.43 -3.00
N ARG A 21 8.34 -8.76 -2.53
CA ARG A 21 7.75 -10.10 -2.69
C ARG A 21 7.08 -10.33 -4.05
N GLY A 22 6.66 -9.27 -4.73
CA GLY A 22 5.94 -9.35 -6.01
C GLY A 22 4.46 -9.73 -5.90
N SER A 23 3.93 -9.87 -4.67
CA SER A 23 2.56 -10.33 -4.41
C SER A 23 1.85 -9.39 -3.44
N VAL A 24 0.88 -8.62 -3.96
CA VAL A 24 0.08 -7.69 -3.15
C VAL A 24 -0.86 -8.45 -2.23
N LYS A 25 -1.39 -9.59 -2.68
CA LYS A 25 -2.37 -10.39 -1.93
C LYS A 25 -1.75 -11.00 -0.68
N GLU A 26 -0.59 -11.63 -0.80
CA GLU A 26 0.10 -12.24 0.34
C GLU A 26 0.50 -11.19 1.38
N VAL A 27 1.06 -10.06 0.93
CA VAL A 27 1.45 -8.98 1.83
C VAL A 27 0.24 -8.34 2.51
N ALA A 28 -0.89 -8.20 1.80
CA ALA A 28 -2.11 -7.68 2.40
C ALA A 28 -2.69 -8.64 3.45
N ASP A 29 -2.67 -9.94 3.19
CA ASP A 29 -3.11 -10.99 4.11
C ASP A 29 -2.26 -11.02 5.39
N GLU A 30 -0.92 -11.01 5.24
CA GLU A 30 0.03 -10.95 6.36
C GLU A 30 -0.17 -9.70 7.22
N LEU A 31 -0.43 -8.55 6.60
CA LEU A 31 -0.65 -7.29 7.29
C LEU A 31 -2.08 -7.10 7.80
N GLY A 32 -3.00 -8.03 7.49
CA GLY A 32 -4.41 -7.93 7.84
C GLY A 32 -5.12 -6.72 7.20
N ILE A 33 -4.63 -6.27 6.05
CA ILE A 33 -5.21 -5.17 5.26
C ILE A 33 -5.88 -5.69 3.99
N ASN A 34 -6.61 -4.81 3.33
CA ASN A 34 -7.26 -5.15 2.07
C ASN A 34 -6.26 -5.04 0.90
N ASP A 35 -6.18 -6.06 0.05
CA ASP A 35 -5.30 -6.10 -1.14
C ASP A 35 -5.57 -4.95 -2.11
N SER A 36 -6.84 -4.55 -2.26
CA SER A 36 -7.24 -3.45 -3.13
C SER A 36 -6.83 -2.10 -2.54
N LEU A 37 -6.68 -2.00 -1.21
CA LEU A 37 -6.14 -0.81 -0.55
C LEU A 37 -4.63 -0.67 -0.80
N LEU A 38 -3.88 -1.76 -0.63
CA LEU A 38 -2.44 -1.79 -0.89
C LEU A 38 -2.13 -1.50 -2.37
N SER A 39 -2.92 -2.05 -3.28
CA SER A 39 -2.85 -1.76 -4.72
C SER A 39 -3.04 -0.27 -5.04
N LYS A 40 -3.95 0.41 -4.32
CA LYS A 40 -4.17 1.86 -4.47
C LYS A 40 -3.02 2.68 -3.93
N TRP A 41 -2.41 2.26 -2.81
CA TRP A 41 -1.24 2.95 -2.26
C TRP A 41 -0.05 2.87 -3.21
N ARG A 42 0.19 1.69 -3.80
CA ARG A 42 1.25 1.49 -4.80
C ARG A 42 1.08 2.41 -6.01
N GLN A 43 -0.14 2.53 -6.53
CA GLN A 43 -0.44 3.44 -7.64
C GLN A 43 -0.20 4.90 -7.26
N ARG A 44 -0.59 5.32 -6.04
CA ARG A 44 -0.40 6.69 -5.56
C ARG A 44 1.07 7.05 -5.30
N GLU A 45 1.90 6.12 -4.84
CA GLU A 45 3.35 6.35 -4.70
C GLU A 45 4.06 6.30 -6.06
N SER A 46 3.54 5.54 -7.03
CA SER A 46 4.09 5.46 -8.37
C SER A 46 3.66 6.62 -9.28
N GLU A 47 2.63 7.38 -8.92
CA GLU A 47 2.39 8.67 -9.58
C GLU A 47 3.57 9.57 -9.20
N PRO A 48 4.46 9.93 -10.15
CA PRO A 48 5.37 11.01 -9.89
C PRO A 48 4.48 12.21 -9.54
N LYS A 49 4.74 12.84 -8.40
CA LYS A 49 4.27 14.19 -8.12
C LYS A 49 4.92 15.15 -9.12
N GLN A 50 4.65 14.98 -10.41
CA GLN A 50 4.85 15.99 -11.43
C GLN A 50 3.63 16.90 -11.33
N SER A 51 3.72 17.84 -10.38
CA SER A 51 2.96 19.07 -10.49
C SER A 51 3.60 19.95 -11.59
N PRO A 52 2.76 20.72 -12.32
CA PRO A 52 3.09 21.39 -13.59
C PRO A 52 4.16 22.48 -13.50
#